data_AF-A0AAD9EP60-F1
#
_entry.id   AF-A0AAD9EP60-F1
#
_cell.length_a   1.000
_cell.length_b   1.000
_cell.length_c   1.000
_cell.angle_alpha   90.00
_cell.angle_beta   90.00
_cell.angle_gamma   90.00
#
_symmetry.space_group_name_H-M   'P 1'
#
loop_
_entity.id
_entity.type
_entity.pdbx_description
1 polymer ?
#
loop_
_entity_poly.entity_id
_entity_poly.type
_entity_poly.pdbx_seq_one_letter_code
_entity_poly.pdbx_strand_id
1 'polypeptide(L)' 'MPPAEQGCIKLTFGGAGATLAEPVDPGRPPHITGSAMLIFAPTREDVLGRLKNDPLTKEGVWDINNVQIYPFFRPKRVPV' A
#
# COMPACT_ATOMS: atom_id res chain seq x y z
N MET A 1 19.21 10.89 19.21
CA MET A 1 19.10 10.08 17.97
C MET A 1 18.45 10.94 16.89
N PRO A 2 18.77 10.74 15.60
CA PRO A 2 18.41 11.66 14.52
C PRO A 2 16.90 11.65 14.18
N PRO A 3 16.37 12.74 13.59
CA PRO A 3 14.93 12.99 13.40
C PRO A 3 14.30 12.18 12.24
N ALA A 4 14.37 10.85 12.31
CA ALA A 4 13.77 9.95 11.31
C ALA A 4 12.28 9.63 11.56
N GLU A 5 11.65 10.24 12.58
CA GLU A 5 10.28 9.92 13.03
C GLU A 5 9.19 10.85 12.49
N GLN A 6 9.52 11.85 11.67
CA GLN A 6 8.56 12.82 11.13
C GLN A 6 8.36 12.60 9.62
N GLY A 7 7.12 12.26 9.23
CA GLY A 7 6.69 12.23 7.83
C GLY A 7 6.84 10.90 7.09
N CYS A 8 7.51 9.89 7.66
CA CYS A 8 7.63 8.59 7.01
C CYS A 8 6.27 7.86 6.97
N ILE A 9 5.62 7.95 5.81
CA ILE A 9 4.64 6.99 5.34
C ILE A 9 5.35 5.63 5.32
N LYS A 10 5.34 4.89 6.44
CA LYS A 10 6.02 3.59 6.58
C LYS A 10 5.02 2.49 6.36
N LEU A 11 4.67 2.41 5.12
CA LEU A 11 3.83 1.38 4.59
C LEU A 11 4.88 0.25 4.19
N THR A 12 4.83 -1.01 4.71
CA THR A 12 5.64 -2.22 4.26
C THR A 12 4.93 -3.61 4.39
N PHE A 13 4.56 -4.28 3.29
CA PHE A 13 4.19 -5.71 3.18
C PHE A 13 5.01 -6.31 2.03
N GLY A 14 5.49 -7.55 2.19
CA GLY A 14 6.11 -8.30 1.09
C GLY A 14 5.01 -8.77 0.13
N GLY A 15 4.94 -8.15 -1.04
CA GLY A 15 3.84 -8.33 -2.00
C GLY A 15 2.74 -7.28 -1.83
N ALA A 16 2.18 -6.82 -2.96
CA ALA A 16 0.95 -6.03 -2.96
C ALA A 16 -0.20 -6.94 -2.50
N GLY A 17 -0.85 -6.59 -1.39
CA GLY A 17 -1.95 -7.38 -0.85
C GLY A 17 -3.24 -7.05 -1.59
N ALA A 18 -3.95 -8.04 -2.11
CA ALA A 18 -5.29 -7.85 -2.65
C ALA A 18 -6.26 -7.48 -1.53
N THR A 19 -7.06 -6.42 -1.72
CA THR A 19 -8.27 -6.21 -0.92
C THR A 19 -9.36 -7.11 -1.47
N LEU A 20 -10.18 -7.70 -0.59
CA LEU A 20 -11.24 -8.62 -0.98
C LEU A 20 -12.61 -8.04 -0.63
N ALA A 21 -13.64 -8.40 -1.39
CA ALA A 21 -15.04 -8.07 -1.06
C ALA A 21 -15.50 -8.82 0.20
N GLU A 22 -14.99 -10.03 0.40
CA GLU A 22 -15.44 -11.01 1.38
C GLU A 22 -14.26 -11.87 1.88
N PRO A 23 -14.36 -12.51 3.06
CA PRO A 23 -13.35 -13.44 3.55
C PRO A 23 -13.09 -14.58 2.55
N VAL A 24 -11.86 -15.11 2.54
CA VAL A 24 -11.45 -16.16 1.61
C VAL A 24 -12.23 -17.46 1.86
N ASP A 25 -12.97 -17.93 0.86
CA ASP A 25 -13.59 -19.26 0.83
C ASP A 25 -12.63 -20.22 0.08
N PRO A 26 -12.12 -21.30 0.70
CA PRO A 26 -11.23 -22.26 0.03
C PRO A 26 -11.87 -22.99 -1.15
N GLY A 27 -13.20 -22.95 -1.31
CA GLY A 27 -13.91 -23.51 -2.46
C GLY A 27 -14.05 -22.57 -3.66
N ARG A 28 -13.60 -21.30 -3.59
CA ARG A 28 -13.83 -20.28 -4.62
C ARG A 28 -12.58 -19.44 -4.91
N PRO A 29 -12.42 -18.91 -6.14
CA PRO A 29 -11.41 -17.89 -6.39
C PRO A 29 -11.70 -16.65 -5.53
N PRO A 30 -10.70 -16.03 -4.90
CA PRO A 30 -10.90 -14.88 -4.02
C PRO A 30 -11.40 -13.67 -4.81
N HIS A 31 -12.44 -13.01 -4.29
CA HIS A 31 -13.07 -11.85 -4.92
C HIS A 31 -12.26 -10.59 -4.66
N ILE A 32 -11.26 -10.33 -5.50
CA ILE A 32 -10.37 -9.17 -5.42
C ILE A 32 -11.10 -7.89 -5.84
N THR A 33 -11.08 -6.87 -4.97
CA THR A 33 -11.69 -5.55 -5.17
C THR A 33 -10.66 -4.43 -5.38
N GLY A 34 -9.37 -4.74 -5.27
CA GLY A 34 -8.29 -3.77 -5.37
C GLY A 34 -7.02 -4.28 -4.69
N SER A 35 -6.11 -3.36 -4.37
CA SER A 35 -4.87 -3.70 -3.67
C SER A 35 -4.48 -2.65 -2.64
N ALA A 36 -4.11 -3.09 -1.45
CA ALA A 36 -3.44 -2.29 -0.44
C ALA A 36 -1.95 -2.58 -0.52
N MET A 37 -1.15 -1.56 -0.85
CA MET A 37 0.29 -1.69 -0.86
C MET A 37 0.96 -0.63 -0.01
N LEU A 38 2.11 -1.02 0.49
CA LEU A 38 2.69 -0.46 1.69
C LEU A 38 4.11 0.04 1.22
N ILE A 39 4.26 1.33 0.85
CA ILE A 39 5.45 2.05 0.30
C ILE A 39 6.17 2.92 1.37
N PHE A 40 7.49 3.11 1.24
CA PHE A 40 8.29 4.15 1.92
C PHE A 40 8.73 5.27 0.95
N ALA A 41 8.29 6.51 1.18
CA ALA A 41 8.64 7.71 0.40
C ALA A 41 8.49 8.99 1.26
N PRO A 42 9.24 10.08 0.97
CA PRO A 42 9.19 11.30 1.76
C PRO A 42 8.04 12.25 1.36
N THR A 43 7.51 12.16 0.13
CA THR A 43 6.38 12.98 -0.36
C THR A 43 5.29 12.14 -1.02
N ARG A 44 4.10 12.72 -1.23
CA ARG A 44 3.02 12.08 -2.01
C ARG A 44 3.38 12.00 -3.50
N GLU A 45 4.14 12.98 -3.96
CA GLU A 45 4.60 13.14 -5.35
C GLU A 45 5.56 12.02 -5.72
N ASP A 46 6.47 11.64 -4.81
CA ASP A 46 7.34 10.46 -4.95
C ASP A 46 6.55 9.14 -5.02
N VAL A 47 5.48 9.01 -4.22
CA VAL A 47 4.58 7.85 -4.28
C VAL A 47 3.91 7.77 -5.64
N LEU A 48 3.32 8.87 -6.12
CA LEU A 48 2.68 8.96 -7.43
C LEU A 48 3.67 8.72 -8.57
N GLY A 49 4.90 9.23 -8.48
CA GLY A 49 5.97 9.03 -9.46
C GLY A 49 6.41 7.57 -9.56
N ARG A 50 6.44 6.84 -8.43
CA ARG A 50 6.70 5.39 -8.42
C ARG A 50 5.53 4.60 -8.97
N LEU A 51 4.31 4.87 -8.53
CA LEU A 51 3.10 4.19 -9.02
C LEU A 51 2.94 4.36 -10.54
N LYS A 52 3.13 5.57 -11.08
CA LYS A 52 3.08 5.83 -12.54
C LYS A 52 4.09 4.99 -13.35
N ASN A 53 5.15 4.51 -12.70
CA ASN A 53 6.16 3.68 -13.32
C ASN A 53 5.96 2.17 -13.10
N ASP A 54 5.03 1.78 -12.23
CA ASP A 54 4.73 0.39 -11.89
C ASP A 54 4.13 -0.36 -13.10
N PRO A 55 4.54 -1.62 -13.38
CA PRO A 55 3.92 -2.45 -14.41
C PRO A 55 2.40 -2.56 -14.27
N LEU A 56 1.87 -2.71 -13.05
CA LEU A 56 0.43 -2.89 -12.82
C LEU A 56 -0.36 -1.62 -13.13
N THR A 57 0.25 -0.44 -13.02
CA THR A 57 -0.33 0.79 -13.55
C THR A 57 -0.27 0.82 -15.08
N LYS A 58 0.88 0.50 -15.66
CA LYS A 58 1.12 0.56 -17.12
C LYS A 58 0.25 -0.42 -17.90
N GLU A 59 -0.06 -1.57 -17.30
CA GLU A 59 -0.96 -2.59 -17.82
C GLU A 59 -2.44 -2.30 -17.52
N GLY A 60 -2.75 -1.18 -16.84
CA GLY A 60 -4.12 -0.74 -16.55
C GLY A 60 -4.81 -1.51 -15.41
N VAL A 61 -4.09 -2.33 -14.66
CA VAL A 61 -4.60 -3.08 -13.50
C VAL A 61 -4.87 -2.15 -12.31
N TRP A 62 -4.07 -1.09 -12.15
CA TRP A 62 -4.26 -0.08 -11.09
C TRP A 62 -4.74 1.26 -11.64
N ASP A 63 -5.88 1.71 -11.10
CA ASP A 63 -6.38 3.06 -11.34
C ASP A 63 -5.68 4.08 -10.44
N ILE A 64 -4.66 4.75 -10.98
CA ILE A 64 -3.98 5.86 -10.30
C ILE A 64 -4.90 7.05 -10.02
N ASN A 65 -5.95 7.28 -10.82
CA ASN A 65 -6.81 8.45 -10.63
C ASN A 65 -7.66 8.31 -9.34
N ASN A 66 -8.00 7.07 -8.98
CA ASN A 66 -8.72 6.73 -7.76
C ASN A 66 -7.79 6.25 -6.61
N VAL A 67 -6.46 6.41 -6.72
CA VAL A 67 -5.53 5.93 -5.69
C VAL A 67 -5.62 6.75 -4.40
N GLN A 68 -5.77 6.04 -3.28
CA GLN A 68 -5.84 6.62 -1.95
C GLN A 68 -4.48 6.46 -1.26
N ILE A 69 -3.84 7.59 -0.94
CA ILE A 69 -2.52 7.65 -0.29
C ILE A 69 -2.70 8.29 1.08
N TYR A 70 -2.38 7.53 2.14
CA TYR A 70 -2.49 7.96 3.53
C TYR A 70 -1.12 7.93 4.21
N PRO A 71 -0.79 8.92 5.07
CA PRO A 71 0.36 8.81 5.95
C PRO A 71 0.13 7.69 6.97
N PHE A 72 1.14 6.85 7.18
CA PHE A 72 1.05 5.69 8.07
C PHE A 72 2.26 5.62 9.00
N PHE A 73 2.01 5.68 10.30
CA PHE A 73 2.99 5.44 11.36
C PHE A 73 2.71 4.09 12.01
N ARG A 74 3.73 3.26 12.18
CA ARG A 74 3.62 1.97 12.90
C ARG A 74 4.18 2.14 14.32
N PRO A 75 3.35 2.39 15.35
CA PRO A 75 3.84 2.43 16.72
C PRO A 75 4.42 1.07 17.12
N LYS A 76 5.48 1.09 17.94
CA LYS A 76 5.99 -0.13 18.57
C LYS A 76 4.95 -0.64 19.56
N ARG A 77 4.37 -1.81 19.31
CA ARG A 77 3.61 -2.53 20.34
C ARG A 77 4.60 -3.06 21.38
N VAL A 78 4.47 -2.59 22.61
CA VAL A 78 5.09 -3.23 23.77
C VAL A 78 4.20 -4.44 24.13
N PRO A 79 4.73 -5.67 24.25
CA PRO A 79 3.96 -6.79 24.77
C PRO A 79 3.50 -6.50 26.21
N VAL A 80 2.29 -6.92 26.54
CA VAL A 80 1.72 -6.90 27.90
C VAL A 80 1.48 -8.35 28.33
#